data_AF-A0A357ZB19-F1
#
_entry.id   AF-A0A357ZB19-F1
#
_cell.length_a   1.000
_cell.length_b   1.000
_cell.length_c   1.000
_cell.angle_alpha   90.00
_cell.angle_beta   90.00
_cell.angle_gamma   90.00
#
_symmetry.space_group_name_H-M   'P 1'
#
loop_
_entity.id
_entity.type
_entity.pdbx_description
1 polymer ?
#
loop_
_entity_poly.entity_id
_entity_poly.type
_entity_poly.pdbx_seq_one_letter_code
_entity_poly.pdbx_strand_id
1 'polypeptide(L)'
;MNFIATLLVTNLLNFSPADTNQYQLVVGSYTKKGNPGIEVYSVNAVTGKPSLLYTKENANASYLTLANEGKLMYAVSEGSKDASSVNSYKLNSNNEFEKINNSAIKGAGPCFITYRSESKTVYTANYTSGSLSVFKTSEDGALLPIAQEIKYNGSSIDKARQEASHAHNVVLSLDHSYLLVTDLGGDKIYQHKIYADGLLDENYTAISITPGNGPRHFVFDATGKHGYLINEMSGTVDVFAIDQNKFNKIQSIVADTSSTKASKGSGDIHISPSGKWLISTNRVTSNELTIFKIGENGLLTKMYHQPVAEKPRNFSFAPLGNFVFVASQNDDKVQIFSFDDATGKLTNTNQDMKINAPVCLAFSNDPMEVNPEERIKKLNITLIPVVPPIANYLKQVQVGKLVYLSGHGPDKPGGGQMYGHLGKDVTIEEGAAAARLTGISMLSTLKSYIGDLNKVKRIVKVLGLVNSDPAFVQQPAVMNGFSNLMVEVFGERGKHARSALGVAALPNNISVEIEMIVELK
;
A
#
# COMPACT_ATOMS: atom_id res chain seq x y z
N MET A 1 -19.70 -17.55 -55.93
CA MET A 1 -18.58 -18.03 -55.10
C MET A 1 -17.78 -16.80 -54.67
N ASN A 2 -17.33 -16.76 -53.40
CA ASN A 2 -16.65 -15.66 -52.68
C ASN A 2 -17.54 -14.70 -51.89
N PHE A 3 -17.95 -15.16 -50.70
CA PHE A 3 -18.21 -14.32 -49.54
C PHE A 3 -16.86 -14.00 -48.86
N ILE A 4 -16.54 -12.71 -48.70
CA ILE A 4 -15.50 -12.26 -47.77
C ILE A 4 -16.21 -12.00 -46.44
N ALA A 5 -16.02 -12.90 -45.48
CA ALA A 5 -16.48 -12.74 -44.11
C ALA A 5 -15.46 -11.91 -43.33
N THR A 6 -15.83 -10.67 -42.98
CA THR A 6 -15.07 -9.86 -42.04
C THR A 6 -15.38 -10.34 -40.62
N LEU A 7 -14.42 -11.04 -40.02
CA LEU A 7 -14.48 -11.55 -38.65
C LEU A 7 -14.35 -10.35 -37.68
N LEU A 8 -15.46 -9.87 -37.13
CA LEU A 8 -15.43 -8.95 -35.99
C LEU A 8 -15.02 -9.76 -34.75
N VAL A 9 -13.76 -9.64 -34.34
CA VAL A 9 -13.29 -10.17 -33.05
C VAL A 9 -13.85 -9.27 -31.95
N THR A 10 -14.96 -9.69 -31.34
CA THR A 10 -15.45 -9.12 -30.09
C THR A 10 -14.49 -9.52 -28.97
N ASN A 11 -13.54 -8.65 -28.65
CA ASN A 11 -12.83 -8.70 -27.38
C ASN A 11 -13.84 -8.40 -26.25
N LEU A 12 -14.48 -9.45 -25.73
CA LEU A 12 -15.08 -9.43 -24.40
C LEU A 12 -13.93 -9.28 -23.41
N LEU A 13 -13.54 -8.03 -23.13
CA LEU A 13 -12.77 -7.70 -21.94
C LEU A 13 -13.64 -8.05 -20.73
N ASN A 14 -13.50 -9.28 -20.25
CA ASN A 14 -13.95 -9.67 -18.92
C ASN A 14 -13.14 -8.85 -17.90
N PHE A 15 -13.61 -7.64 -17.60
CA PHE A 15 -13.16 -6.92 -16.41
C PHE A 15 -13.65 -7.71 -15.19
N SER A 16 -12.74 -8.48 -14.61
CA SER A 16 -12.91 -8.96 -13.24
C SER A 16 -12.97 -7.72 -12.32
N PRO A 17 -13.76 -7.75 -11.24
CA PRO A 17 -13.67 -6.80 -10.11
C PRO A 17 -12.27 -6.59 -9.51
N ALA A 18 -11.23 -7.23 -10.06
CA ALA A 18 -9.83 -7.15 -9.66
C ALA A 18 -9.18 -5.76 -9.82
N ASP A 19 -9.72 -4.86 -10.65
CA ASP A 19 -9.12 -3.53 -10.90
C ASP A 19 -9.45 -2.44 -9.86
N THR A 20 -10.09 -2.83 -8.75
CA THR A 20 -10.49 -1.94 -7.66
C THR A 20 -9.77 -2.21 -6.34
N ASN A 21 -8.95 -3.26 -6.28
CA ASN A 21 -8.15 -3.66 -5.12
C ASN A 21 -6.65 -3.63 -5.44
N GLN A 22 -6.14 -2.48 -5.89
CA GLN A 22 -4.72 -2.29 -6.17
C GLN A 22 -4.07 -1.58 -4.98
N TYR A 23 -3.05 -2.18 -4.37
CA TYR A 23 -2.27 -1.54 -3.32
C TYR A 23 -0.98 -0.99 -3.90
N GLN A 24 -0.51 0.14 -3.38
CA GLN A 24 0.79 0.67 -3.76
C GLN A 24 1.86 -0.07 -2.96
N LEU A 25 2.89 -0.56 -3.65
CA LEU A 25 4.11 -1.09 -3.04
C LEU A 25 5.28 -0.18 -3.40
N VAL A 26 5.94 0.39 -2.40
CA VAL A 26 7.17 1.15 -2.57
C VAL A 26 8.35 0.23 -2.24
N VAL A 27 9.29 0.11 -3.18
CA VAL A 27 10.51 -0.68 -3.04
C VAL A 27 11.73 0.24 -2.93
N GLY A 28 12.42 0.16 -1.80
CA GLY A 28 13.69 0.85 -1.55
C GLY A 28 14.89 -0.06 -1.87
N SER A 29 15.95 0.51 -2.45
CA SER A 29 17.11 -0.22 -2.96
C SER A 29 18.44 0.50 -2.69
N TYR A 30 19.54 -0.27 -2.61
CA TYR A 30 20.88 0.31 -2.76
C TYR A 30 21.12 0.71 -4.22
N THR A 31 21.85 1.80 -4.47
CA THR A 31 21.94 2.40 -5.82
C THR A 31 23.29 2.21 -6.52
N LYS A 32 24.15 1.33 -5.99
CA LYS A 32 25.48 1.05 -6.59
C LYS A 32 25.42 0.50 -8.02
N LYS A 33 24.27 -0.04 -8.44
CA LYS A 33 24.05 -0.58 -9.79
C LYS A 33 23.43 0.44 -10.76
N GLY A 34 23.33 1.72 -10.37
CA GLY A 34 22.76 2.79 -11.20
C GLY A 34 21.23 2.81 -11.27
N ASN A 35 20.57 2.01 -10.43
CA ASN A 35 19.11 2.04 -10.25
C ASN A 35 18.67 3.30 -9.47
N PRO A 36 17.41 3.75 -9.62
CA PRO A 36 16.92 5.03 -9.08
C PRO A 36 16.88 5.09 -7.54
N GLY A 37 16.86 3.92 -6.88
CA GLY A 37 16.78 3.79 -5.43
C GLY A 37 15.35 3.56 -4.95
N ILE A 38 14.34 4.24 -5.51
CA ILE A 38 12.93 3.98 -5.22
C ILE A 38 12.19 3.58 -6.50
N GLU A 39 11.51 2.44 -6.44
CA GLU A 39 10.58 1.96 -7.48
C GLU A 39 9.20 1.73 -6.87
N VAL A 40 8.14 2.20 -7.53
CA VAL A 40 6.77 2.13 -7.03
C VAL A 40 5.91 1.29 -7.93
N TYR A 41 5.19 0.34 -7.34
CA TYR A 41 4.36 -0.64 -8.02
C TYR A 41 2.90 -0.53 -7.57
N SER A 42 2.00 -0.91 -8.45
CA SER A 42 0.66 -1.38 -8.08
C SER A 42 0.70 -2.88 -7.90
N VAL A 43 0.00 -3.40 -6.90
CA VAL A 43 -0.11 -4.84 -6.63
C VAL A 43 -1.58 -5.20 -6.52
N ASN A 44 -1.99 -6.16 -7.35
CA ASN A 44 -3.35 -6.67 -7.30
C ASN A 44 -3.57 -7.50 -6.04
N ALA A 45 -4.51 -7.09 -5.19
CA ALA A 45 -4.72 -7.74 -3.90
C ALA A 45 -5.19 -9.20 -3.99
N VAL A 46 -5.77 -9.63 -5.12
CA VAL A 46 -6.29 -10.99 -5.30
C VAL A 46 -5.23 -11.90 -5.88
N THR A 47 -4.52 -11.45 -6.92
CA THR A 47 -3.56 -12.28 -7.65
C THR A 47 -2.13 -12.13 -7.18
N GLY A 48 -1.83 -11.09 -6.38
CA GLY A 48 -0.48 -10.72 -5.97
C GLY A 48 0.37 -10.15 -7.11
N LYS A 49 -0.21 -9.96 -8.30
CA LYS A 49 0.52 -9.55 -9.50
C LYS A 49 0.96 -8.08 -9.38
N PRO A 50 2.28 -7.79 -9.46
CA PRO A 50 2.80 -6.44 -9.43
C PRO A 50 2.79 -5.79 -10.83
N SER A 51 2.73 -4.47 -10.90
CA SER A 51 2.91 -3.68 -12.12
C SER A 51 3.60 -2.35 -11.79
N LEU A 52 4.76 -2.11 -12.40
CA LEU A 52 5.54 -0.89 -12.17
C LEU A 52 4.71 0.32 -12.57
N LEU A 53 4.66 1.32 -11.68
CA LEU A 53 3.98 2.59 -11.92
C LEU A 53 5.00 3.66 -12.34
N TYR A 54 5.98 3.94 -11.48
CA TYR A 54 6.99 4.97 -11.69
C TYR A 54 8.20 4.73 -10.78
N THR A 55 9.26 5.52 -10.98
CA THR A 55 10.48 5.50 -10.17
C THR A 55 10.78 6.89 -9.59
N LYS A 56 11.60 6.94 -8.52
CA LYS A 56 12.09 8.19 -7.93
C LYS A 56 13.56 8.07 -7.57
N GLU A 57 14.32 9.09 -7.96
CA GLU A 57 15.74 9.20 -7.61
C GLU A 57 15.90 9.47 -6.11
N ASN A 58 16.55 8.52 -5.42
CA ASN A 58 16.98 8.63 -4.03
C ASN A 58 18.19 7.71 -3.82
N ALA A 59 19.38 8.29 -3.73
CA ALA A 59 20.60 7.52 -3.49
C ALA A 59 20.48 6.65 -2.23
N ASN A 60 20.79 5.36 -2.36
CA ASN A 60 20.73 4.34 -1.30
C ASN A 60 19.48 4.45 -0.42
N ALA A 61 18.30 4.37 -1.03
CA ALA A 61 17.00 4.34 -0.34
C ALA A 61 16.78 3.03 0.42
N SER A 62 17.65 2.72 1.36
CA SER A 62 17.73 1.39 1.96
C SER A 62 16.62 1.08 2.95
N TYR A 63 15.93 2.12 3.44
CA TYR A 63 14.74 2.01 4.25
C TYR A 63 13.83 3.22 4.04
N LEU A 64 12.52 2.99 4.15
CA LEU A 64 11.52 4.05 4.06
C LEU A 64 10.30 3.72 4.93
N THR A 65 9.52 4.74 5.24
CA THR A 65 8.27 4.62 5.96
C THR A 65 7.19 5.45 5.27
N LEU A 66 5.98 4.88 5.19
CA LEU A 66 4.79 5.60 4.77
C LEU A 66 4.14 6.23 6.01
N ALA A 67 3.72 7.48 5.88
CA ALA A 67 3.21 8.30 6.96
C ALA A 67 1.87 8.94 6.59
N ASN A 68 1.12 9.38 7.59
CA ASN A 68 -0.16 10.08 7.43
C ASN A 68 -1.11 9.32 6.48
N GLU A 69 -1.42 8.06 6.83
CA GLU A 69 -2.30 7.18 6.03
C GLU A 69 -1.79 6.96 4.59
N GLY A 70 -0.47 6.91 4.41
CA GLY A 70 0.16 6.71 3.10
C GLY A 70 0.23 7.95 2.21
N LYS A 71 -0.16 9.14 2.71
CA LYS A 71 -0.09 10.41 1.96
C LYS A 71 1.31 11.02 1.95
N LEU A 72 2.17 10.59 2.87
CA LEU A 72 3.56 11.02 2.97
C LEU A 72 4.49 9.81 2.94
N MET A 73 5.71 10.01 2.46
CA MET A 73 6.77 9.01 2.52
C MET A 73 8.06 9.68 2.97
N TYR A 74 8.77 9.03 3.90
CA TYR A 74 10.11 9.42 4.31
C TYR A 74 11.09 8.30 4.01
N ALA A 75 12.19 8.62 3.34
CA ALA A 75 13.20 7.65 2.93
C ALA A 75 14.59 8.10 3.34
N VAL A 76 15.42 7.18 3.82
CA VAL A 76 16.83 7.46 4.13
C VAL A 76 17.65 7.51 2.84
N SER A 77 18.76 8.23 2.86
CA SER A 77 19.89 7.99 1.96
C SER A 77 21.03 7.42 2.81
N GLU A 78 21.24 6.11 2.75
CA GLU A 78 22.25 5.42 3.55
C GLU A 78 23.64 5.60 2.94
N GLY A 79 24.45 6.49 3.52
CA GLY A 79 25.76 6.83 2.98
C GLY A 79 26.83 7.14 4.03
N SER A 80 27.93 7.72 3.56
CA SER A 80 28.91 8.37 4.43
C SER A 80 28.30 9.60 5.12
N LYS A 81 29.03 10.22 6.04
CA LYS A 81 28.57 11.41 6.78
C LYS A 81 28.00 12.49 5.86
N ASP A 82 28.74 12.85 4.81
CA ASP A 82 28.36 13.93 3.90
C ASP A 82 27.32 13.51 2.84
N ALA A 83 27.06 12.21 2.71
CA ALA A 83 26.08 11.65 1.78
C ALA A 83 24.78 11.18 2.47
N SER A 84 24.71 11.28 3.81
CA SER A 84 23.57 10.79 4.59
C SER A 84 22.50 11.85 4.78
N SER A 85 21.26 11.53 4.41
CA SER A 85 20.12 12.43 4.55
C SER A 85 18.82 11.67 4.74
N VAL A 86 17.76 12.40 5.10
CA VAL A 86 16.37 11.95 5.02
C VAL A 86 15.68 12.76 3.93
N ASN A 87 14.89 12.09 3.10
CA ASN A 87 14.14 12.67 2.00
C ASN A 87 12.64 12.58 2.30
N SER A 88 11.90 13.64 2.02
CA SER A 88 10.44 13.70 2.22
C SER A 88 9.72 13.78 0.88
N TYR A 89 8.61 13.06 0.78
CA TYR A 89 7.75 13.00 -0.40
C TYR A 89 6.27 13.09 -0.01
N LYS A 90 5.46 13.67 -0.89
CA LYS A 90 4.01 13.80 -0.75
C LYS A 90 3.29 13.14 -1.91
N LEU A 91 2.22 12.40 -1.62
CA LEU A 91 1.37 11.81 -2.64
C LEU A 91 0.53 12.90 -3.31
N ASN A 92 0.62 13.01 -4.63
CA ASN A 92 -0.19 13.93 -5.43
C ASN A 92 -1.54 13.30 -5.83
N SER A 93 -2.38 14.07 -6.54
CA SER A 93 -3.70 13.60 -7.03
C SER A 93 -3.65 12.48 -8.07
N ASN A 94 -2.46 12.16 -8.59
CA ASN A 94 -2.23 11.06 -9.53
C ASN A 94 -1.75 9.78 -8.81
N ASN A 95 -1.75 9.77 -7.47
CA ASN A 95 -1.14 8.73 -6.63
C ASN A 95 0.37 8.56 -6.85
N GLU A 96 1.06 9.64 -7.21
CA GLU A 96 2.52 9.65 -7.34
C GLU A 96 3.18 10.42 -6.20
N PHE A 97 4.25 9.87 -5.63
CA PHE A 97 5.07 10.57 -4.65
C PHE A 97 5.94 11.64 -5.32
N GLU A 98 5.73 12.90 -4.96
CA GLU A 98 6.55 14.04 -5.35
C GLU A 98 7.49 14.43 -4.22
N LYS A 99 8.77 14.67 -4.54
CA LYS A 99 9.76 15.06 -3.53
C LYS A 99 9.44 16.47 -3.02
N ILE A 100 9.37 16.62 -1.70
CA ILE A 100 9.19 17.92 -1.04
C ILE A 100 10.56 18.55 -0.81
N ASN A 101 11.39 17.90 0.01
CA ASN A 101 12.75 18.34 0.33
C ASN A 101 13.59 17.17 0.87
N ASN A 102 14.81 17.47 1.28
CA ASN A 102 15.65 16.60 2.10
C ASN A 102 16.27 17.38 3.26
N SER A 103 16.75 16.65 4.27
CA SER A 103 17.45 17.20 5.43
C SER A 103 18.63 16.28 5.77
N ALA A 104 19.82 16.86 5.93
CA ALA A 104 21.02 16.09 6.29
C ALA A 104 20.95 15.59 7.74
N ILE A 105 21.52 14.41 8.00
CA ILE A 105 21.78 13.96 9.37
C ILE A 105 23.16 14.49 9.82
N LYS A 106 23.42 14.54 11.14
CA LYS A 106 24.78 14.83 11.67
C LYS A 106 25.72 13.62 11.63
N GLY A 107 25.15 12.42 11.74
CA GLY A 107 25.84 11.12 11.76
C GLY A 107 26.07 10.53 10.36
N ALA A 108 26.13 9.21 10.28
CA ALA A 108 26.32 8.47 9.02
C ALA A 108 25.55 7.14 9.01
N GLY A 109 25.20 6.67 7.82
CA GLY A 109 24.55 5.38 7.61
C GLY A 109 23.16 5.25 8.25
N PRO A 110 22.22 6.18 8.01
CA PRO A 110 20.83 6.00 8.43
C PRO A 110 20.26 4.76 7.72
N CYS A 111 19.87 3.75 8.48
CA CYS A 111 19.51 2.43 7.97
C CYS A 111 18.07 2.00 8.31
N PHE A 112 17.38 2.81 9.11
CA PHE A 112 15.98 2.61 9.50
C PHE A 112 15.34 3.97 9.77
N ILE A 113 14.04 4.10 9.50
CA ILE A 113 13.27 5.32 9.70
C ILE A 113 11.85 5.00 10.14
N THR A 114 11.31 5.80 11.07
CA THR A 114 9.90 5.73 11.49
C THR A 114 9.32 7.14 11.68
N TYR A 115 8.00 7.25 11.66
CA TYR A 115 7.26 8.50 11.80
C TYR A 115 6.23 8.40 12.93
N ARG A 116 6.13 9.46 13.74
CA ARG A 116 5.12 9.64 14.78
C ARG A 116 4.17 10.77 14.39
N SER A 117 2.90 10.43 14.23
CA SER A 117 1.86 11.34 13.72
C SER A 117 1.50 12.47 14.69
N GLU A 118 1.49 12.17 15.98
CA GLU A 118 1.02 13.04 17.06
C GLU A 118 1.89 14.29 17.20
N SER A 119 3.20 14.14 17.01
CA SER A 119 4.17 15.23 17.08
C SER A 119 4.78 15.59 15.73
N LYS A 120 4.33 14.95 14.64
CA LYS A 120 4.85 15.14 13.27
C LYS A 120 6.37 15.03 13.24
N THR A 121 6.87 13.89 13.72
CA THR A 121 8.30 13.68 13.99
C THR A 121 8.80 12.43 13.29
N VAL A 122 9.97 12.53 12.68
CA VAL A 122 10.68 11.46 12.00
C VAL A 122 11.92 11.09 12.83
N TYR A 123 12.15 9.78 13.02
CA TYR A 123 13.30 9.25 13.75
C TYR A 123 14.12 8.34 12.84
N THR A 124 15.46 8.39 12.93
CA THR A 124 16.34 7.48 12.17
C THR A 124 17.34 6.75 13.06
N ALA A 125 17.54 5.45 12.82
CA ALA A 125 18.67 4.71 13.37
C ALA A 125 19.87 4.84 12.43
N ASN A 126 21.01 5.33 12.93
CA ASN A 126 22.22 5.58 12.16
C ASN A 126 23.29 4.54 12.50
N TYR A 127 23.44 3.53 11.63
CA TYR A 127 24.27 2.35 11.85
C TYR A 127 25.75 2.70 12.00
N THR A 128 26.29 3.44 11.04
CA THR A 128 27.74 3.72 10.99
C THR A 128 28.19 4.63 12.12
N SER A 129 27.37 5.60 12.51
CA SER A 129 27.71 6.55 13.58
C SER A 129 27.24 6.13 14.97
N GLY A 130 26.52 5.01 15.11
CA GLY A 130 26.00 4.56 16.40
C GLY A 130 25.08 5.59 17.05
N SER A 131 24.21 6.23 16.26
CA SER A 131 23.42 7.37 16.73
C SER A 131 21.97 7.34 16.25
N LEU A 132 21.18 8.25 16.79
CA LEU A 132 19.78 8.50 16.47
C LEU A 132 19.62 9.95 16.01
N SER A 133 18.82 10.19 14.98
CA SER A 133 18.41 11.54 14.56
C SER A 133 16.92 11.75 14.77
N VAL A 134 16.53 12.96 15.17
CA VAL A 134 15.14 13.40 15.31
C VAL A 134 14.90 14.60 14.40
N PHE A 135 13.87 14.53 13.56
CA PHE A 135 13.43 15.61 12.68
C PHE A 135 11.98 15.96 12.96
N LYS A 136 11.66 17.25 13.08
CA LYS A 136 10.27 17.73 13.03
C LYS A 136 9.87 17.94 11.57
N THR A 137 8.57 17.89 11.28
CA THR A 137 8.04 18.18 9.95
C THR A 137 7.07 19.34 9.98
N SER A 138 6.96 20.06 8.88
CA SER A 138 5.88 21.03 8.66
C SER A 138 4.54 20.31 8.42
N GLU A 139 3.47 21.09 8.35
CA GLU A 139 2.09 20.61 8.08
C GLU A 139 1.95 19.86 6.74
N ASP A 140 2.69 20.31 5.72
CA ASP A 140 2.69 19.69 4.40
C ASP A 140 3.64 18.48 4.29
N GLY A 141 4.36 18.16 5.36
CA GLY A 141 5.25 17.00 5.47
C GLY A 141 6.73 17.27 5.16
N ALA A 142 7.13 18.51 4.88
CA ALA A 142 8.54 18.85 4.65
C ALA A 142 9.37 18.61 5.92
N LEU A 143 10.60 18.11 5.75
CA LEU A 143 11.53 17.93 6.87
C LEU A 143 12.12 19.28 7.29
N LEU A 144 12.15 19.56 8.59
CA LEU A 144 12.93 20.66 9.15
C LEU A 144 14.40 20.23 9.34
N PRO A 145 15.33 21.16 9.60
CA PRO A 145 16.67 20.80 10.04
C PRO A 145 16.63 19.88 11.27
N ILE A 146 17.64 19.01 11.41
CA ILE A 146 17.74 18.07 12.53
C ILE A 146 17.52 18.79 13.87
N ALA A 147 16.56 18.29 14.65
CA ALA A 147 16.15 18.89 15.92
C ALA A 147 16.97 18.33 17.10
N GLN A 148 17.32 17.05 17.04
CA GLN A 148 18.11 16.38 18.07
C GLN A 148 18.95 15.25 17.45
N GLU A 149 20.14 15.03 18.01
CA GLU A 149 20.99 13.87 17.74
C GLU A 149 21.38 13.25 19.08
N ILE A 150 21.21 11.94 19.22
CA ILE A 150 21.65 11.17 20.40
C ILE A 150 22.70 10.16 19.95
N LYS A 151 23.89 10.18 20.57
CA LYS A 151 24.98 9.25 20.29
C LYS A 151 25.09 8.21 21.39
N TYR A 152 25.30 6.96 21.00
CA TYR A 152 25.50 5.86 21.92
C TYR A 152 26.98 5.46 21.97
N ASN A 153 27.41 5.00 23.14
CA ASN A 153 28.78 4.54 23.39
C ASN A 153 28.73 3.11 23.94
N GLY A 154 28.33 2.17 23.09
CA GLY A 154 28.29 0.73 23.35
C GLY A 154 29.43 -0.01 22.65
N SER A 155 29.74 -1.21 23.13
CA SER A 155 30.58 -2.19 22.46
C SER A 155 30.29 -3.56 23.10
N SER A 156 30.74 -4.64 22.45
CA SER A 156 30.56 -5.99 22.96
C SER A 156 31.73 -6.91 22.59
N ILE A 157 31.47 -8.22 22.52
CA ILE A 157 32.49 -9.27 22.48
C ILE A 157 33.10 -9.46 21.09
N ASP A 158 32.35 -9.24 20.01
CA ASP A 158 32.88 -9.34 18.65
C ASP A 158 33.56 -8.04 18.23
N LYS A 159 34.90 -8.01 18.27
CA LYS A 159 35.68 -6.81 17.98
C LYS A 159 35.68 -6.37 16.51
N ALA A 160 35.11 -7.15 15.59
CA ALA A 160 35.00 -6.79 14.18
C ALA A 160 33.63 -6.20 13.82
N ARG A 161 32.61 -6.42 14.65
CA ARG A 161 31.21 -6.02 14.39
C ARG A 161 30.58 -5.23 15.54
N GLN A 162 31.22 -5.21 16.71
CA GLN A 162 30.72 -4.67 17.97
C GLN A 162 31.83 -3.87 18.69
N GLU A 163 32.72 -3.23 17.93
CA GLU A 163 33.76 -2.34 18.45
C GLU A 163 33.21 -1.01 18.97
N ALA A 164 32.06 -0.59 18.45
CA ALA A 164 31.34 0.63 18.79
C ALA A 164 29.83 0.40 18.68
N SER A 165 29.02 1.40 19.04
CA SER A 165 27.58 1.34 18.82
C SER A 165 27.21 1.33 17.33
N HIS A 166 26.21 0.53 17.01
CA HIS A 166 25.60 0.43 15.68
C HIS A 166 24.07 0.40 15.82
N ALA A 167 23.46 1.59 15.89
CA ALA A 167 22.01 1.71 16.00
C ALA A 167 21.34 1.19 14.72
N HIS A 168 20.44 0.22 14.82
CA HIS A 168 19.90 -0.47 13.64
C HIS A 168 18.38 -0.30 13.46
N ASN A 169 17.60 -0.09 14.51
CA ASN A 169 16.15 0.01 14.39
C ASN A 169 15.60 1.05 15.37
N VAL A 170 14.54 1.77 14.97
CA VAL A 170 13.79 2.73 15.79
C VAL A 170 12.31 2.35 15.75
N VAL A 171 11.73 2.03 16.90
CA VAL A 171 10.36 1.49 17.00
C VAL A 171 9.59 2.24 18.07
N LEU A 172 8.39 2.70 17.74
CA LEU A 172 7.48 3.31 18.71
C LEU A 172 6.82 2.22 19.56
N SER A 173 6.68 2.45 20.87
CA SER A 173 5.75 1.67 21.69
C SER A 173 4.32 1.85 21.17
N LEU A 174 3.39 0.92 21.43
CA LEU A 174 2.02 1.01 20.87
C LEU A 174 1.24 2.26 21.27
N ASP A 175 1.54 2.84 22.42
CA ASP A 175 0.96 4.10 22.89
C ASP A 175 1.74 5.35 22.41
N HIS A 176 2.77 5.14 21.60
CA HIS A 176 3.71 6.13 21.08
C HIS A 176 4.31 7.04 22.17
N SER A 177 4.45 6.56 23.40
CA SER A 177 5.05 7.30 24.52
C SER A 177 6.55 7.02 24.68
N TYR A 178 7.05 5.93 24.09
CA TYR A 178 8.46 5.55 24.07
C TYR A 178 8.96 5.26 22.66
N LEU A 179 10.25 5.52 22.44
CA LEU A 179 11.01 5.08 21.27
C LEU A 179 12.07 4.08 21.71
N LEU A 180 12.05 2.90 21.10
CA LEU A 180 13.05 1.85 21.28
C LEU A 180 14.10 1.96 20.17
N VAL A 181 15.37 1.86 20.54
CA VAL A 181 16.51 1.85 19.61
C VAL A 181 17.35 0.61 19.85
N THR A 182 17.45 -0.28 18.86
CA THR A 182 18.35 -1.43 18.93
C THR A 182 19.77 -1.00 18.58
N ASP A 183 20.75 -1.50 19.33
CA ASP A 183 22.16 -1.24 19.11
C ASP A 183 22.90 -2.57 18.95
N LEU A 184 23.16 -2.94 17.69
CA LEU A 184 23.85 -4.18 17.32
C LEU A 184 25.22 -4.26 17.99
N GLY A 185 25.95 -3.15 18.00
CA GLY A 185 27.30 -3.10 18.53
C GLY A 185 27.39 -3.08 20.05
N GLY A 186 26.36 -2.53 20.71
CA GLY A 186 26.29 -2.47 22.17
C GLY A 186 25.60 -3.64 22.85
N ASP A 187 24.96 -4.56 22.10
CA ASP A 187 24.03 -5.58 22.61
C ASP A 187 22.97 -4.99 23.55
N LYS A 188 22.31 -3.91 23.10
CA LYS A 188 21.31 -3.20 23.90
C LYS A 188 20.08 -2.83 23.09
N ILE A 189 18.98 -2.63 23.81
CA ILE A 189 17.85 -1.81 23.37
C ILE A 189 17.80 -0.58 24.27
N TYR A 190 17.91 0.62 23.71
CA TYR A 190 17.72 1.88 24.42
C TYR A 190 16.25 2.30 24.32
N GLN A 191 15.62 2.56 25.46
CA GLN A 191 14.24 2.99 25.54
C GLN A 191 14.19 4.45 26.00
N HIS A 192 13.80 5.34 25.09
CA HIS A 192 13.66 6.77 25.31
C HIS A 192 12.20 7.13 25.55
N LYS A 193 11.94 7.99 26.55
CA LYS A 193 10.65 8.65 26.66
C LYS A 193 10.52 9.70 25.56
N ILE A 194 9.35 9.79 24.93
CA ILE A 194 9.03 10.80 23.92
C ILE A 194 8.27 11.94 24.59
N TYR A 195 8.76 13.17 24.43
CA TYR A 195 8.06 14.38 24.87
C TYR A 195 6.92 14.73 23.91
N ALA A 196 5.99 15.59 24.35
CA ALA A 196 4.83 15.99 23.55
C ALA A 196 5.21 16.60 22.19
N ASP A 197 6.36 17.27 22.12
CA ASP A 197 6.86 17.90 20.90
C ASP A 197 7.69 16.96 20.00
N GLY A 198 7.79 15.67 20.37
CA GLY A 198 8.49 14.64 19.64
C GLY A 198 9.99 14.53 19.94
N LEU A 199 10.55 15.41 20.77
CA LEU A 199 11.94 15.23 21.23
C LEU A 199 12.03 14.09 22.24
N LEU A 200 13.23 13.55 22.41
CA LEU A 200 13.49 12.41 23.25
C LEU A 200 14.19 12.82 24.53
N ASP A 201 13.81 12.19 25.64
CA ASP A 201 14.58 12.24 26.87
C ASP A 201 15.91 11.50 26.64
N GLU A 202 17.04 12.19 26.82
CA GLU A 202 18.36 11.59 26.69
C GLU A 202 18.67 10.63 27.85
N ASN A 203 17.92 10.70 28.95
CA ASN A 203 17.94 9.70 30.01
C ASN A 203 17.11 8.48 29.59
N TYR A 204 17.74 7.57 28.86
CA TYR A 204 17.12 6.32 28.43
C TYR A 204 17.28 5.19 29.46
N THR A 205 16.38 4.21 29.38
CA THR A 205 16.59 2.89 30.00
C THR A 205 17.32 1.98 29.01
N ALA A 206 18.40 1.33 29.43
CA ALA A 206 19.13 0.38 28.60
C ALA A 206 18.78 -1.06 28.99
N ILE A 207 18.19 -1.81 28.06
CA ILE A 207 17.84 -3.22 28.22
C ILE A 207 18.99 -4.03 27.62
N SER A 208 19.66 -4.84 28.45
CA SER A 208 20.78 -5.67 27.99
C SER A 208 20.30 -6.88 27.20
N ILE A 209 20.96 -7.12 26.07
CA ILE A 209 20.83 -8.33 25.26
C ILE A 209 22.04 -9.23 25.55
N THR A 210 21.91 -10.52 25.28
CA THR A 210 23.01 -11.48 25.49
C THR A 210 24.23 -11.07 24.65
N PRO A 211 25.43 -10.95 25.23
CA PRO A 211 26.62 -10.51 24.49
C PRO A 211 26.91 -11.38 23.25
N GLY A 212 27.18 -10.73 22.12
CA GLY A 212 27.45 -11.35 20.82
C GLY A 212 26.20 -11.63 19.98
N ASN A 213 25.00 -11.27 20.45
CA ASN A 213 23.77 -11.50 19.72
C ASN A 213 23.60 -10.51 18.55
N GLY A 214 23.95 -9.23 18.76
CA GLY A 214 23.77 -8.18 17.78
C GLY A 214 22.29 -7.90 17.50
N PRO A 215 21.55 -7.24 18.42
CA PRO A 215 20.13 -6.93 18.24
C PRO A 215 19.91 -6.08 16.99
N ARG A 216 18.99 -6.51 16.12
CA ARG A 216 18.75 -5.88 14.82
C ARG A 216 17.37 -5.22 14.76
N HIS A 217 16.31 -5.95 14.41
CA HIS A 217 14.95 -5.40 14.31
C HIS A 217 14.07 -5.91 15.46
N PHE A 218 13.16 -5.07 15.93
CA PHE A 218 12.21 -5.38 16.99
C PHE A 218 10.76 -5.16 16.50
N VAL A 219 9.84 -6.02 16.91
CA VAL A 219 8.41 -5.87 16.62
C VAL A 219 7.57 -6.20 17.85
N PHE A 220 6.51 -5.42 18.10
CA PHE A 220 5.52 -5.70 19.15
C PHE A 220 4.38 -6.56 18.58
N ASP A 221 3.79 -7.42 19.42
CA ASP A 221 2.47 -7.94 19.11
C ASP A 221 1.40 -6.84 19.18
N ALA A 222 0.21 -7.11 18.64
CA ALA A 222 -0.88 -6.13 18.61
C ALA A 222 -1.42 -5.73 20.00
N THR A 223 -1.07 -6.49 21.05
CA THR A 223 -1.51 -6.22 22.42
C THR A 223 -0.49 -5.39 23.21
N GLY A 224 0.76 -5.33 22.73
CA GLY A 224 1.90 -4.71 23.40
C GLY A 224 2.43 -5.51 24.58
N LYS A 225 1.86 -6.68 24.87
CA LYS A 225 2.27 -7.54 25.99
C LYS A 225 3.48 -8.39 25.64
N HIS A 226 3.76 -8.59 24.35
CA HIS A 226 4.97 -9.27 23.91
C HIS A 226 5.68 -8.49 22.82
N GLY A 227 6.99 -8.70 22.75
CA GLY A 227 7.81 -8.20 21.67
C GLY A 227 8.90 -9.18 21.28
N TYR A 228 9.35 -9.07 20.04
CA TYR A 228 10.22 -10.04 19.38
C TYR A 228 11.40 -9.32 18.75
N LEU A 229 12.61 -9.76 19.12
CA LEU A 229 13.86 -9.20 18.66
C LEU A 229 14.59 -10.22 17.80
N ILE A 230 14.88 -9.89 16.54
CA ILE A 230 15.82 -10.68 15.74
C ILE A 230 17.26 -10.22 16.00
N ASN A 231 18.13 -11.17 16.34
CA ASN A 231 19.55 -10.97 16.60
C ASN A 231 20.36 -11.38 15.35
N GLU A 232 21.05 -10.42 14.73
CA GLU A 232 21.74 -10.62 13.45
C GLU A 232 22.85 -11.66 13.56
N MET A 233 23.66 -11.56 14.61
CA MET A 233 24.94 -12.26 14.71
C MET A 233 24.81 -13.67 15.29
N SER A 234 23.89 -13.87 16.25
CA SER A 234 23.60 -15.21 16.77
C SER A 234 22.54 -15.97 15.98
N GLY A 235 21.77 -15.27 15.13
CA GLY A 235 20.67 -15.84 14.36
C GLY A 235 19.58 -16.43 15.23
N THR A 236 19.22 -15.70 16.29
CA THR A 236 18.18 -16.06 17.27
C THR A 236 17.08 -15.02 17.29
N VAL A 237 15.88 -15.41 17.70
CA VAL A 237 14.81 -14.51 18.10
C VAL A 237 14.68 -14.56 19.62
N ASP A 238 14.82 -13.41 20.27
CA ASP A 238 14.49 -13.25 21.69
C ASP A 238 13.02 -12.80 21.81
N VAL A 239 12.29 -13.43 22.73
CA VAL A 239 10.89 -13.08 23.07
C VAL A 239 10.86 -12.39 24.42
N PHE A 240 10.16 -11.27 24.49
CA PHE A 240 9.97 -10.48 25.70
C PHE A 240 8.51 -10.50 26.14
N ALA A 241 8.26 -10.76 27.41
CA ALA A 241 7.03 -10.31 28.08
C ALA A 241 7.21 -8.86 28.52
N ILE A 242 6.21 -8.04 28.28
CA ILE A 242 6.24 -6.60 28.52
C ILE A 242 5.12 -6.24 29.48
N ASP A 243 5.49 -5.66 30.62
CA ASP A 243 4.56 -5.15 31.62
C ASP A 243 5.02 -3.77 32.07
N GLN A 244 4.12 -2.79 32.00
CA GLN A 244 4.41 -1.40 32.37
C GLN A 244 5.74 -0.88 31.77
N ASN A 245 5.96 -1.14 30.48
CA ASN A 245 7.18 -0.76 29.74
C ASN A 245 8.48 -1.44 30.22
N LYS A 246 8.41 -2.47 31.07
CA LYS A 246 9.54 -3.31 31.47
C LYS A 246 9.61 -4.56 30.61
N PHE A 247 10.80 -4.87 30.12
CA PHE A 247 11.06 -5.96 29.18
C PHE A 247 11.69 -7.13 29.90
N ASN A 248 10.98 -8.25 29.98
CA ASN A 248 11.46 -9.49 30.58
C ASN A 248 11.66 -10.53 29.48
N LYS A 249 12.90 -10.94 29.21
CA LYS A 249 13.16 -12.00 28.23
C LYS A 249 12.61 -13.33 28.76
N ILE A 250 11.68 -13.94 28.01
CA ILE A 250 11.01 -15.20 28.37
C ILE A 250 11.41 -16.38 27.48
N GLN A 251 12.00 -16.11 26.32
CA GLN A 251 12.49 -17.14 25.41
C GLN A 251 13.65 -16.62 24.56
N SER A 252 14.51 -17.53 24.14
CA SER A 252 15.43 -17.33 23.03
C SER A 252 15.35 -18.57 22.14
N ILE A 253 15.10 -18.39 20.84
CA ILE A 253 14.92 -19.51 19.90
C ILE A 253 15.78 -19.29 18.65
N VAL A 254 16.38 -20.36 18.13
CA VAL A 254 17.23 -20.29 16.93
C VAL A 254 16.37 -20.07 15.69
N ALA A 255 16.64 -18.99 14.96
CA ALA A 255 16.07 -18.70 13.65
C ALA A 255 16.94 -19.29 12.54
N ASP A 256 18.24 -18.99 12.53
CA ASP A 256 19.17 -19.54 11.55
C ASP A 256 19.81 -20.83 12.07
N THR A 257 19.40 -21.96 11.47
CA THR A 257 19.93 -23.29 11.79
C THR A 257 21.16 -23.68 10.99
N SER A 258 21.70 -22.80 10.14
CA SER A 258 22.90 -23.10 9.38
C SER A 258 24.04 -23.54 10.31
N SER A 259 24.64 -24.68 9.99
CA SER A 259 25.78 -25.24 10.73
C SER A 259 27.13 -24.68 10.23
N THR A 260 27.11 -23.70 9.32
CA THR A 260 28.35 -23.12 8.77
C THR A 260 29.13 -22.38 9.84
N LYS A 261 30.47 -22.35 9.70
CA LYS A 261 31.35 -21.57 10.58
C LYS A 261 31.38 -20.06 10.25
N ALA A 262 30.70 -19.65 9.18
CA ALA A 262 30.60 -18.25 8.81
C ALA A 262 29.73 -17.49 9.83
N SER A 263 30.01 -16.21 10.02
CA SER A 263 29.15 -15.33 10.82
C SER A 263 27.75 -15.32 10.24
N LYS A 264 26.75 -15.46 11.10
CA LYS A 264 25.35 -15.39 10.69
C LYS A 264 24.97 -13.97 10.30
N GLY A 265 23.86 -13.86 9.58
CA GLY A 265 23.35 -12.59 9.08
C GLY A 265 21.83 -12.54 9.08
N SER A 266 21.18 -12.79 10.22
CA SER A 266 19.72 -12.62 10.30
C SER A 266 19.32 -11.17 10.04
N GLY A 267 18.15 -10.99 9.46
CA GLY A 267 17.71 -9.71 8.90
C GLY A 267 16.44 -9.22 9.57
N ASP A 268 15.34 -9.35 8.86
CA ASP A 268 14.08 -8.70 9.17
C ASP A 268 13.15 -9.61 9.97
N ILE A 269 12.13 -9.03 10.60
CA ILE A 269 11.16 -9.76 11.43
C ILE A 269 9.79 -9.08 11.36
N HIS A 270 8.75 -9.85 11.03
CA HIS A 270 7.36 -9.35 10.98
C HIS A 270 6.39 -10.37 11.53
N ILE A 271 5.29 -9.86 12.09
CA ILE A 271 4.14 -10.65 12.51
C ILE A 271 3.10 -10.62 11.38
N SER A 272 2.44 -11.75 11.10
CA SER A 272 1.34 -11.80 10.14
C SER A 272 0.20 -10.86 10.57
N PRO A 273 -0.60 -10.32 9.64
CA PRO A 273 -1.74 -9.45 9.99
C PRO A 273 -2.73 -10.07 10.98
N SER A 274 -2.83 -11.40 11.01
CA SER A 274 -3.66 -12.15 11.97
C SER A 274 -3.08 -12.26 13.39
N GLY A 275 -1.81 -11.91 13.59
CA GLY A 275 -1.11 -12.08 14.86
C GLY A 275 -0.67 -13.52 15.20
N LYS A 276 -0.91 -14.50 14.31
CA LYS A 276 -0.66 -15.92 14.58
C LYS A 276 0.75 -16.40 14.23
N TRP A 277 1.42 -15.70 13.33
CA TRP A 277 2.69 -16.13 12.76
C TRP A 277 3.74 -15.04 12.90
N LEU A 278 4.96 -15.45 13.19
CA LEU A 278 6.14 -14.59 13.13
C LEU A 278 7.07 -15.17 12.07
N ILE A 279 7.58 -14.31 11.19
CA ILE A 279 8.54 -14.70 10.15
C ILE A 279 9.80 -13.87 10.33
N SER A 280 10.96 -14.49 10.18
CA SER A 280 12.25 -13.78 10.15
C SER A 280 13.07 -14.15 8.91
N THR A 281 13.96 -13.26 8.45
CA THR A 281 14.89 -13.58 7.35
C THR A 281 16.28 -13.96 7.86
N ASN A 282 16.93 -14.91 7.18
CA ASN A 282 18.33 -15.28 7.41
C ASN A 282 19.12 -15.10 6.11
N ARG A 283 20.22 -14.35 6.16
CA ARG A 283 21.11 -14.08 5.02
C ARG A 283 22.45 -14.79 5.23
N VAL A 284 23.28 -14.79 4.19
CA VAL A 284 24.69 -15.23 4.21
C VAL A 284 24.86 -16.73 4.35
N THR A 285 24.37 -17.31 5.43
CA THR A 285 24.59 -18.71 5.85
C THR A 285 23.51 -19.68 5.36
N SER A 286 22.28 -19.18 5.14
CA SER A 286 21.13 -20.02 4.78
C SER A 286 20.22 -19.45 3.67
N ASN A 287 20.10 -18.12 3.53
CA ASN A 287 19.23 -17.47 2.53
C ASN A 287 17.79 -18.02 2.55
N GLU A 288 17.12 -17.85 3.68
CA GLU A 288 15.81 -18.44 3.96
C GLU A 288 14.94 -17.49 4.80
N LEU A 289 13.65 -17.81 4.86
CA LEU A 289 12.75 -17.34 5.91
C LEU A 289 12.59 -18.43 6.96
N THR A 290 12.53 -18.07 8.23
CA THR A 290 12.11 -18.95 9.33
C THR A 290 10.69 -18.61 9.75
N ILE A 291 9.80 -19.60 9.77
CA ILE A 291 8.40 -19.43 10.12
C ILE A 291 8.16 -19.97 11.53
N PHE A 292 7.59 -19.14 12.40
CA PHE A 292 7.22 -19.47 13.76
C PHE A 292 5.72 -19.30 13.97
N LYS A 293 5.12 -20.21 14.73
CA LYS A 293 3.78 -20.03 15.30
C LYS A 293 3.88 -19.29 16.62
N ILE A 294 3.05 -18.26 16.79
CA ILE A 294 2.92 -17.52 18.05
C ILE A 294 1.85 -18.21 18.91
N GLY A 295 2.23 -18.61 20.13
CA GLY A 295 1.30 -19.13 21.13
C GLY A 295 0.56 -18.01 21.85
N GLU A 296 -0.54 -18.34 22.55
CA GLU A 296 -1.33 -17.36 23.32
C GLU A 296 -0.52 -16.65 24.42
N ASN A 297 0.53 -17.31 24.92
CA ASN A 297 1.48 -16.77 25.88
C ASN A 297 2.64 -15.99 25.23
N GLY A 298 2.54 -15.67 23.94
CA GLY A 298 3.55 -14.98 23.15
C GLY A 298 4.76 -15.82 22.75
N LEU A 299 4.92 -17.05 23.27
CA LEU A 299 6.06 -17.90 22.94
C LEU A 299 6.03 -18.38 21.50
N LEU A 300 7.21 -18.55 20.92
CA LEU A 300 7.40 -19.00 19.55
C LEU A 300 7.65 -20.50 19.49
N THR A 301 6.95 -21.16 18.56
CA THR A 301 7.29 -22.52 18.12
C THR A 301 7.76 -22.44 16.68
N LYS A 302 9.01 -22.86 16.42
CA LYS A 302 9.53 -22.90 15.04
C LYS A 302 8.84 -24.02 14.25
N MET A 303 8.35 -23.69 13.06
CA MET A 303 7.59 -24.60 12.22
C MET A 303 8.45 -25.19 11.11
N TYR A 304 8.97 -24.33 10.23
CA TYR A 304 9.79 -24.74 9.09
C TYR A 304 10.60 -23.56 8.55
N HIS A 305 11.48 -23.87 7.59
CA HIS A 305 12.29 -22.90 6.86
C HIS A 305 11.87 -22.88 5.39
N GLN A 306 11.79 -21.69 4.80
CA GLN A 306 11.48 -21.48 3.39
C GLN A 306 12.71 -20.90 2.68
N PRO A 307 13.41 -21.67 1.83
CA PRO A 307 14.50 -21.15 1.03
C PRO A 307 14.03 -20.02 0.11
N VAL A 308 14.86 -18.99 -0.03
CA VAL A 308 14.64 -17.82 -0.88
C VAL A 308 15.95 -17.40 -1.57
N ALA A 309 15.84 -16.41 -2.43
CA ALA A 309 16.94 -15.81 -3.16
C ALA A 309 17.98 -15.14 -2.25
N GLU A 310 19.21 -14.97 -2.74
CA GLU A 310 20.37 -14.59 -1.93
C GLU A 310 20.21 -13.24 -1.21
N LYS A 311 20.56 -13.23 0.09
CA LYS A 311 20.46 -12.08 1.01
C LYS A 311 19.06 -11.45 1.08
N PRO A 312 18.05 -12.17 1.60
CA PRO A 312 16.72 -11.61 1.89
C PRO A 312 16.82 -10.57 3.03
N ARG A 313 17.05 -9.29 2.69
CA ARG A 313 17.32 -8.24 3.68
C ARG A 313 16.06 -7.71 4.34
N ASN A 314 14.94 -7.76 3.63
CA ASN A 314 13.63 -7.30 4.10
C ASN A 314 12.54 -8.14 3.44
N PHE A 315 11.41 -8.26 4.12
CA PHE A 315 10.19 -8.79 3.53
C PHE A 315 8.99 -8.00 4.04
N SER A 316 7.85 -8.15 3.39
CA SER A 316 6.60 -7.53 3.86
C SER A 316 5.40 -8.40 3.49
N PHE A 317 4.39 -8.40 4.36
CA PHE A 317 3.08 -8.93 4.01
C PHE A 317 2.35 -7.94 3.11
N ALA A 318 1.64 -8.45 2.10
CA ALA A 318 0.62 -7.63 1.46
C ALA A 318 -0.47 -7.25 2.49
N PRO A 319 -1.19 -6.12 2.34
CA PRO A 319 -2.10 -5.60 3.36
C PRO A 319 -3.21 -6.57 3.79
N LEU A 320 -3.67 -7.44 2.88
CA LEU A 320 -4.68 -8.48 3.18
C LEU A 320 -4.09 -9.74 3.82
N GLY A 321 -2.76 -9.82 4.01
CA GLY A 321 -2.06 -10.95 4.61
C GLY A 321 -1.97 -12.20 3.74
N ASN A 322 -2.50 -12.19 2.52
CA ASN A 322 -2.54 -13.34 1.63
C ASN A 322 -1.27 -13.55 0.79
N PHE A 323 -0.33 -12.60 0.81
CA PHE A 323 0.95 -12.70 0.12
C PHE A 323 2.10 -12.20 1.00
N VAL A 324 3.28 -12.74 0.77
CA VAL A 324 4.56 -12.30 1.35
C VAL A 324 5.53 -11.98 0.21
N PHE A 325 6.08 -10.77 0.24
CA PHE A 325 7.06 -10.27 -0.72
C PHE A 325 8.44 -10.25 -0.04
N VAL A 326 9.45 -10.85 -0.66
CA VAL A 326 10.79 -11.03 -0.08
C VAL A 326 11.82 -10.34 -0.95
N ALA A 327 12.46 -9.29 -0.45
CA ALA A 327 13.48 -8.53 -1.15
C ALA A 327 14.87 -9.14 -0.93
N SER A 328 15.42 -9.74 -1.99
CA SER A 328 16.72 -10.40 -1.99
C SER A 328 17.76 -9.55 -2.70
N GLN A 329 18.64 -8.96 -1.89
CA GLN A 329 19.57 -7.91 -2.31
C GLN A 329 20.57 -8.37 -3.37
N ASN A 330 21.17 -9.54 -3.19
CA ASN A 330 22.28 -9.97 -4.04
C ASN A 330 21.81 -10.56 -5.37
N ASP A 331 20.59 -11.10 -5.37
CA ASP A 331 19.96 -11.77 -6.49
C ASP A 331 19.09 -10.82 -7.37
N ASP A 332 19.03 -9.53 -7.05
CA ASP A 332 18.28 -8.51 -7.78
C ASP A 332 16.81 -8.89 -8.04
N LYS A 333 16.13 -9.42 -7.01
CA LYS A 333 14.71 -9.78 -7.14
C LYS A 333 13.91 -9.59 -5.85
N VAL A 334 12.61 -9.39 -6.05
CA VAL A 334 11.60 -9.56 -5.01
C VAL A 334 10.78 -10.80 -5.34
N GLN A 335 10.87 -11.83 -4.51
CA GLN A 335 10.06 -13.05 -4.67
C GLN A 335 8.69 -12.88 -4.04
N ILE A 336 7.67 -13.49 -4.63
CA ILE A 336 6.28 -13.39 -4.16
C ILE A 336 5.75 -14.77 -3.80
N PHE A 337 5.32 -14.93 -2.55
CA PHE A 337 4.73 -16.16 -2.04
C PHE A 337 3.27 -15.89 -1.68
N SER A 338 2.35 -16.80 -2.01
CA SER A 338 1.06 -16.81 -1.35
C SER A 338 1.22 -17.32 0.08
N PHE A 339 0.42 -16.80 1.00
CA PHE A 339 0.45 -17.13 2.42
C PHE A 339 -0.91 -17.66 2.87
N ASP A 340 -0.91 -18.89 3.38
CA ASP A 340 -2.08 -19.49 4.00
C ASP A 340 -2.05 -19.22 5.51
N ASP A 341 -2.87 -18.27 5.98
CA ASP A 341 -2.94 -17.88 7.39
C ASP A 341 -3.40 -19.01 8.32
N ALA A 342 -4.13 -20.02 7.81
CA ALA A 342 -4.57 -21.13 8.65
C ALA A 342 -3.40 -22.04 9.03
N THR A 343 -2.43 -22.20 8.13
CA THR A 343 -1.32 -23.16 8.26
C THR A 343 0.05 -22.52 8.40
N GLY A 344 0.17 -21.22 8.10
CA GLY A 344 1.43 -20.49 8.03
C GLY A 344 2.23 -20.82 6.77
N LYS A 345 1.66 -21.58 5.83
CA LYS A 345 2.36 -22.11 4.65
C LYS A 345 2.60 -21.01 3.62
N LEU A 346 3.84 -20.94 3.13
CA LEU A 346 4.24 -20.14 1.97
C LEU A 346 4.27 -21.02 0.72
N THR A 347 3.73 -20.51 -0.38
CA THR A 347 3.82 -21.17 -1.69
C THR A 347 4.33 -20.17 -2.73
N ASN A 348 5.45 -20.49 -3.40
CA ASN A 348 6.03 -19.59 -4.39
C ASN A 348 5.06 -19.42 -5.58
N THR A 349 4.75 -18.18 -5.91
CA THR A 349 3.85 -17.84 -7.03
C THR A 349 4.57 -17.83 -8.38
N ASN A 350 5.91 -17.78 -8.38
CA ASN A 350 6.76 -17.58 -9.56
C ASN A 350 6.46 -16.26 -10.30
N GLN A 351 5.98 -15.23 -9.58
CA GLN A 351 5.69 -13.89 -10.10
C GLN A 351 6.80 -12.87 -9.74
N ASP A 352 8.05 -13.32 -9.64
CA ASP A 352 9.18 -12.54 -9.14
C ASP A 352 9.32 -11.18 -9.87
N MET A 353 9.60 -10.12 -9.09
CA MET A 353 9.93 -8.80 -9.60
C MET A 353 11.44 -8.70 -9.79
N LYS A 354 11.91 -8.20 -10.94
CA LYS A 354 13.33 -7.91 -11.17
C LYS A 354 13.63 -6.49 -10.75
N ILE A 355 14.35 -6.31 -9.65
CA ILE A 355 14.68 -5.02 -9.06
C ILE A 355 16.13 -5.09 -8.60
N ASN A 356 16.94 -4.10 -8.93
CA ASN A 356 18.36 -4.12 -8.54
C ASN A 356 18.51 -3.83 -7.04
N ALA A 357 19.16 -4.73 -6.31
CA ALA A 357 19.47 -4.62 -4.89
C ALA A 357 18.31 -4.12 -3.98
N PRO A 358 17.13 -4.77 -4.00
CA PRO A 358 15.98 -4.37 -3.20
C PRO A 358 16.23 -4.72 -1.73
N VAL A 359 15.91 -3.80 -0.83
CA VAL A 359 16.22 -3.92 0.61
C VAL A 359 15.15 -3.37 1.54
N CYS A 360 14.07 -2.77 1.02
CA CYS A 360 12.93 -2.30 1.79
C CYS A 360 11.64 -2.41 0.97
N LEU A 361 10.55 -2.87 1.58
CA LEU A 361 9.23 -3.02 1.00
C LEU A 361 8.20 -2.38 1.92
N ALA A 362 7.47 -1.38 1.43
CA ALA A 362 6.37 -0.76 2.18
C ALA A 362 5.10 -0.72 1.34
N PHE A 363 4.03 -1.32 1.85
CA PHE A 363 2.70 -1.26 1.25
C PHE A 363 1.91 -0.06 1.78
N SER A 364 1.08 0.53 0.92
CA SER A 364 -0.02 1.37 1.39
C SER A 364 -1.00 0.54 2.23
N ASN A 365 -1.52 1.12 3.30
CA ASN A 365 -2.51 0.44 4.15
C ASN A 365 -3.86 0.30 3.45
N ASP A 366 -4.22 1.30 2.66
CA ASP A 366 -5.44 1.34 1.87
C ASP A 366 -5.15 1.07 0.38
N PRO A 367 -6.15 0.56 -0.37
CA PRO A 367 -6.06 0.51 -1.82
C PRO A 367 -5.83 1.90 -2.41
N MET A 368 -5.08 1.95 -3.50
CA MET A 368 -4.84 3.17 -4.28
C MET A 368 -6.17 3.83 -4.64
N GLU A 369 -6.24 5.14 -4.45
CA GLU A 369 -7.45 5.87 -4.76
C GLU A 369 -7.68 5.90 -6.27
N VAL A 370 -8.89 5.53 -6.71
CA VAL A 370 -9.27 5.65 -8.12
C VAL A 370 -9.52 7.11 -8.47
N ASN A 371 -8.74 7.64 -9.41
CA ASN A 371 -8.97 8.95 -10.02
C ASN A 371 -9.89 8.80 -11.24
N PRO A 372 -11.19 9.15 -11.15
CA PRO A 372 -12.16 9.00 -12.24
C PRO A 372 -11.84 9.90 -13.44
N GLU A 373 -11.18 11.04 -13.23
CA GLU A 373 -10.81 11.96 -14.31
C GLU A 373 -9.76 11.31 -15.22
N GLU A 374 -8.73 10.70 -14.64
CA GLU A 374 -7.70 9.99 -15.40
C GLU A 374 -8.25 8.70 -16.04
N ARG A 375 -9.17 8.00 -15.36
CA ARG A 375 -9.81 6.82 -15.96
C ARG A 375 -10.65 7.17 -17.18
N ILE A 376 -11.42 8.26 -17.14
CA ILE A 376 -12.18 8.75 -18.29
C ILE A 376 -11.25 9.00 -19.49
N LYS A 377 -10.11 9.66 -19.27
CA LYS A 377 -9.10 9.88 -20.32
C LYS A 377 -8.54 8.56 -20.85
N LYS A 378 -8.09 7.66 -19.96
CA LYS A 378 -7.48 6.37 -20.32
C LYS A 378 -8.43 5.44 -21.07
N LEU A 379 -9.71 5.48 -20.73
CA LEU A 379 -10.77 4.71 -21.39
C LEU A 379 -11.27 5.36 -22.68
N ASN A 380 -10.70 6.50 -23.09
CA ASN A 380 -11.15 7.30 -24.24
C ASN A 380 -12.65 7.64 -24.17
N ILE A 381 -13.16 7.93 -22.98
CA ILE A 381 -14.54 8.35 -22.78
C ILE A 381 -14.63 9.86 -23.03
N THR A 382 -15.35 10.25 -24.07
CA THR A 382 -15.63 11.66 -24.34
C THR A 382 -16.90 12.09 -23.62
N LEU A 383 -16.75 12.95 -22.61
CA LEU A 383 -17.89 13.60 -21.97
C LEU A 383 -18.53 14.59 -22.96
N ILE A 384 -19.85 14.55 -23.06
CA ILE A 384 -20.63 15.40 -23.97
C ILE A 384 -21.00 16.74 -23.31
N PRO A 385 -21.28 17.80 -24.09
CA PRO A 385 -21.85 19.04 -23.57
C PRO A 385 -23.17 18.78 -22.83
N VAL A 386 -23.35 19.42 -21.68
CA VAL A 386 -24.58 19.27 -20.88
C VAL A 386 -25.72 19.97 -21.60
N VAL A 387 -26.77 19.20 -21.93
CA VAL A 387 -27.99 19.73 -22.52
C VAL A 387 -28.87 20.34 -21.42
N PRO A 388 -29.32 21.61 -21.56
CA PRO A 388 -30.25 22.22 -20.61
C PRO A 388 -31.55 21.42 -20.44
N PRO A 389 -32.25 21.52 -19.29
CA PRO A 389 -33.57 20.94 -19.13
C PRO A 389 -34.53 21.43 -20.22
N ILE A 390 -35.29 20.52 -20.82
CA ILE A 390 -36.30 20.83 -21.84
C ILE A 390 -37.69 21.16 -21.26
N ALA A 391 -37.83 21.08 -19.93
CA ALA A 391 -39.05 21.35 -19.20
C ALA A 391 -38.72 21.92 -17.80
N ASN A 392 -39.74 22.19 -16.99
CA ASN A 392 -39.57 22.77 -15.65
C ASN A 392 -39.08 21.75 -14.61
N TYR A 393 -37.80 21.41 -14.67
CA TYR A 393 -37.11 20.58 -13.68
C TYR A 393 -35.61 20.89 -13.68
N LEU A 394 -34.92 20.48 -12.62
CA LEU A 394 -33.47 20.58 -12.52
C LEU A 394 -32.83 19.25 -12.92
N LYS A 395 -31.72 19.32 -13.66
CA LYS A 395 -30.92 18.15 -14.01
C LYS A 395 -30.25 17.50 -12.78
N GLN A 396 -30.03 18.30 -11.74
CA GLN A 396 -29.49 17.85 -10.48
C GLN A 396 -29.90 18.76 -9.31
N VAL A 397 -30.01 18.18 -8.11
CA VAL A 397 -30.22 18.87 -6.84
C VAL A 397 -29.28 18.28 -5.79
N GLN A 398 -28.67 19.13 -4.96
CA GLN A 398 -27.84 18.67 -3.84
C GLN A 398 -28.55 18.90 -2.50
N VAL A 399 -28.59 17.86 -1.67
CA VAL A 399 -29.07 17.90 -0.27
C VAL A 399 -27.98 17.33 0.62
N GLY A 400 -27.34 18.19 1.42
CA GLY A 400 -26.16 17.80 2.19
C GLY A 400 -25.03 17.30 1.29
N LYS A 401 -24.58 16.06 1.51
CA LYS A 401 -23.58 15.38 0.67
C LYS A 401 -24.18 14.58 -0.49
N LEU A 402 -25.50 14.52 -0.63
CA LEU A 402 -26.15 13.76 -1.69
C LEU A 402 -26.49 14.65 -2.88
N VAL A 403 -26.08 14.24 -4.07
CA VAL A 403 -26.49 14.83 -5.35
C VAL A 403 -27.45 13.88 -6.03
N TYR A 404 -28.67 14.35 -6.27
CA TYR A 404 -29.71 13.66 -7.02
C TYR A 404 -29.65 14.14 -8.46
N LEU A 405 -29.44 13.24 -9.43
CA LEU A 405 -29.53 13.55 -10.85
C LEU A 405 -30.85 13.02 -11.39
N SER A 406 -31.54 13.86 -12.16
CA SER A 406 -32.81 13.49 -12.82
C SER A 406 -32.59 12.46 -13.93
N GLY A 407 -33.69 12.04 -14.56
CA GLY A 407 -33.65 11.24 -15.79
C GLY A 407 -32.73 11.84 -16.87
N HIS A 408 -31.83 11.00 -17.38
CA HIS A 408 -31.00 11.25 -18.56
C HIS A 408 -31.26 10.18 -19.61
N GLY A 409 -31.15 10.55 -20.88
CA GLY A 409 -31.29 9.63 -22.02
C GLY A 409 -29.95 9.28 -22.67
N PRO A 410 -29.97 8.39 -23.66
CA PRO A 410 -28.78 7.85 -24.32
C PRO A 410 -28.30 8.78 -25.45
N ASP A 411 -27.79 9.95 -25.06
CA ASP A 411 -27.34 10.97 -26.01
C ASP A 411 -26.07 10.51 -26.76
N LYS A 412 -26.07 10.68 -28.08
CA LYS A 412 -24.94 10.33 -28.93
C LYS A 412 -23.95 11.50 -29.01
N PRO A 413 -22.63 11.25 -29.06
CA PRO A 413 -21.63 12.32 -29.19
C PRO A 413 -21.82 13.22 -30.43
N GLY A 414 -22.35 12.67 -31.53
CA GLY A 414 -22.66 13.40 -32.76
C GLY A 414 -24.01 14.12 -32.77
N GLY A 415 -24.73 14.12 -31.65
CA GLY A 415 -26.11 14.63 -31.56
C GLY A 415 -27.18 13.55 -31.79
N GLY A 416 -28.37 13.80 -31.25
CA GLY A 416 -29.47 12.84 -31.22
C GLY A 416 -29.31 11.77 -30.13
N GLN A 417 -30.26 10.83 -30.07
CA GLN A 417 -30.32 9.80 -29.02
C GLN A 417 -30.39 8.40 -29.64
N MET A 418 -30.21 7.36 -28.81
CA MET A 418 -30.63 6.01 -29.16
C MET A 418 -32.13 5.84 -28.87
N TYR A 419 -32.85 5.37 -29.88
CA TYR A 419 -34.30 5.19 -29.85
C TYR A 419 -34.67 3.72 -30.03
N GLY A 420 -35.90 3.36 -29.68
CA GLY A 420 -36.51 2.08 -29.98
C GLY A 420 -36.81 1.23 -28.75
N HIS A 421 -37.55 0.15 -28.99
CA HIS A 421 -38.11 -0.70 -27.96
C HIS A 421 -37.34 -2.03 -27.83
N LEU A 422 -36.83 -2.33 -26.64
CA LEU A 422 -36.12 -3.57 -26.37
C LEU A 422 -37.07 -4.79 -26.49
N GLY A 423 -36.60 -5.81 -27.20
CA GLY A 423 -37.43 -6.98 -27.55
C GLY A 423 -38.25 -6.81 -28.83
N LYS A 424 -38.15 -5.65 -29.51
CA LYS A 424 -38.71 -5.41 -30.85
C LYS A 424 -37.68 -4.80 -31.79
N ASP A 425 -37.30 -3.55 -31.53
CA ASP A 425 -36.50 -2.72 -32.44
C ASP A 425 -35.02 -2.69 -32.05
N VAL A 426 -34.73 -2.97 -30.78
CA VAL A 426 -33.40 -2.81 -30.18
C VAL A 426 -32.97 -4.12 -29.53
N THR A 427 -31.75 -4.54 -29.82
CA THR A 427 -31.11 -5.71 -29.20
C THR A 427 -30.63 -5.40 -27.78
N ILE A 428 -30.29 -6.42 -27.00
CA ILE A 428 -29.78 -6.24 -25.63
C ILE A 428 -28.46 -5.49 -25.65
N GLU A 429 -27.61 -5.79 -26.63
CA GLU A 429 -26.29 -5.18 -26.83
C GLU A 429 -26.42 -3.69 -27.16
N GLU A 430 -27.34 -3.33 -28.07
CA GLU A 430 -27.64 -1.93 -28.38
C GLU A 430 -28.27 -1.20 -27.19
N GLY A 431 -29.15 -1.86 -26.43
CA GLY A 431 -29.69 -1.32 -25.18
C GLY A 431 -28.60 -1.07 -24.14
N ALA A 432 -27.65 -1.99 -23.99
CA ALA A 432 -26.52 -1.83 -23.09
C ALA A 432 -25.61 -0.67 -23.55
N ALA A 433 -25.38 -0.52 -24.86
CA ALA A 433 -24.70 0.65 -25.40
C ALA A 433 -25.46 1.96 -25.10
N ALA A 434 -26.78 1.96 -25.19
CA ALA A 434 -27.62 3.10 -24.82
C ALA A 434 -27.52 3.43 -23.32
N ALA A 435 -27.56 2.43 -22.44
CA ALA A 435 -27.37 2.61 -21.01
C ALA A 435 -25.98 3.17 -20.68
N ARG A 436 -24.95 2.74 -21.42
CA ARG A 436 -23.60 3.30 -21.31
C ARG A 436 -23.55 4.77 -21.74
N LEU A 437 -24.15 5.13 -22.89
CA LEU A 437 -24.23 6.53 -23.34
C LEU A 437 -24.96 7.40 -22.32
N THR A 438 -26.06 6.90 -21.76
CA THR A 438 -26.80 7.60 -20.71
C THR A 438 -25.92 7.85 -19.48
N GLY A 439 -25.12 6.86 -19.08
CA GLY A 439 -24.14 7.05 -18.00
C GLY A 439 -23.10 8.13 -18.32
N ILE A 440 -22.64 8.24 -19.57
CA ILE A 440 -21.75 9.33 -19.99
C ILE A 440 -22.45 10.69 -19.87
N SER A 441 -23.70 10.81 -20.31
CA SER A 441 -24.50 12.04 -20.12
C SER A 441 -24.62 12.43 -18.64
N MET A 442 -24.84 11.46 -17.76
CA MET A 442 -24.91 11.70 -16.32
C MET A 442 -23.57 12.13 -15.73
N LEU A 443 -22.45 11.53 -16.17
CA LEU A 443 -21.10 11.95 -15.77
C LEU A 443 -20.80 13.38 -16.22
N SER A 444 -21.20 13.75 -17.44
CA SER A 444 -21.09 15.12 -17.95
C SER A 444 -21.81 16.11 -17.06
N THR A 445 -23.07 15.84 -16.72
CA THR A 445 -23.88 16.70 -15.85
C THR A 445 -23.29 16.79 -14.45
N LEU A 446 -22.92 15.64 -13.86
CA LEU A 446 -22.30 15.61 -12.54
C LEU A 446 -21.01 16.43 -12.52
N LYS A 447 -20.11 16.20 -13.47
CA LYS A 447 -18.84 16.93 -13.57
C LYS A 447 -19.06 18.42 -13.77
N SER A 448 -19.97 18.81 -14.66
CA SER A 448 -20.32 20.22 -14.86
C SER A 448 -20.84 20.89 -13.58
N TYR A 449 -21.47 20.12 -12.69
CA TYR A 449 -22.02 20.64 -11.44
C TYR A 449 -20.97 20.73 -10.32
N ILE A 450 -20.18 19.67 -10.11
CA ILE A 450 -19.23 19.58 -8.99
C ILE A 450 -17.80 20.01 -9.36
N GLY A 451 -17.54 20.24 -10.65
CA GLY A 451 -16.25 20.64 -11.23
C GLY A 451 -15.25 19.48 -11.39
N ASP A 452 -15.19 18.59 -10.41
CA ASP A 452 -14.20 17.50 -10.34
C ASP A 452 -14.83 16.21 -9.80
N LEU A 453 -14.78 15.14 -10.60
CA LEU A 453 -15.34 13.84 -10.25
C LEU A 453 -14.59 13.16 -9.08
N ASN A 454 -13.38 13.59 -8.71
CA ASN A 454 -12.68 13.13 -7.51
C ASN A 454 -13.40 13.49 -6.21
N LYS A 455 -14.38 14.40 -6.25
CA LYS A 455 -15.23 14.74 -5.10
C LYS A 455 -16.30 13.69 -4.81
N VAL A 456 -16.51 12.72 -5.72
CA VAL A 456 -17.45 11.62 -5.52
C VAL A 456 -16.88 10.62 -4.52
N LYS A 457 -17.64 10.40 -3.44
CA LYS A 457 -17.36 9.34 -2.46
C LYS A 457 -17.90 8.00 -2.93
N ARG A 458 -19.14 7.95 -3.44
CA ARG A 458 -19.73 6.76 -4.07
C ARG A 458 -20.99 7.04 -4.88
N ILE A 459 -21.34 6.12 -5.77
CA ILE A 459 -22.66 6.03 -6.38
C ILE A 459 -23.58 5.26 -5.41
N VAL A 460 -24.66 5.90 -4.96
CA VAL A 460 -25.54 5.35 -3.92
C VAL A 460 -26.60 4.44 -4.54
N LYS A 461 -27.36 4.99 -5.48
CA LYS A 461 -28.54 4.33 -6.05
C LYS A 461 -28.70 4.72 -7.52
N VAL A 462 -29.12 3.76 -8.33
CA VAL A 462 -29.50 3.94 -9.73
C VAL A 462 -30.88 3.33 -9.96
N LEU A 463 -31.72 4.06 -10.69
CA LEU A 463 -32.97 3.57 -11.25
C LEU A 463 -32.87 3.64 -12.77
N GLY A 464 -32.97 2.49 -13.41
CA GLY A 464 -33.00 2.35 -14.87
C GLY A 464 -34.40 2.03 -15.35
N LEU A 465 -34.90 2.85 -16.28
CA LEU A 465 -36.15 2.66 -16.99
C LEU A 465 -35.80 2.23 -18.42
N VAL A 466 -36.25 1.05 -18.83
CA VAL A 466 -35.94 0.46 -20.14
C VAL A 466 -37.21 0.43 -20.97
N ASN A 467 -37.22 1.15 -22.09
CA ASN A 467 -38.31 1.14 -23.05
C ASN A 467 -38.36 -0.24 -23.71
N SER A 468 -39.27 -1.10 -23.26
CA SER A 468 -39.22 -2.54 -23.56
C SER A 468 -40.61 -3.15 -23.68
N ASP A 469 -40.70 -4.18 -24.54
CA ASP A 469 -41.95 -4.91 -24.71
C ASP A 469 -42.38 -5.55 -23.38
N PRO A 470 -43.69 -5.64 -23.06
CA PRO A 470 -44.15 -6.26 -21.83
C PRO A 470 -43.64 -7.69 -21.59
N ALA A 471 -43.31 -8.44 -22.65
CA ALA A 471 -42.75 -9.78 -22.55
C ALA A 471 -41.21 -9.81 -22.40
N PHE A 472 -40.53 -8.67 -22.57
CA PHE A 472 -39.09 -8.58 -22.38
C PHE A 472 -38.74 -8.58 -20.88
N VAL A 473 -37.81 -9.45 -20.48
CA VAL A 473 -37.45 -9.65 -19.05
C VAL A 473 -35.95 -9.44 -18.77
N GLN A 474 -35.20 -8.92 -19.74
CA GLN A 474 -33.74 -8.78 -19.68
C GLN A 474 -33.28 -7.33 -19.42
N GLN A 475 -34.11 -6.50 -18.80
CA GLN A 475 -33.76 -5.13 -18.40
C GLN A 475 -32.49 -5.06 -17.53
N PRO A 476 -32.24 -6.00 -16.60
CA PRO A 476 -30.98 -6.01 -15.85
C PRO A 476 -29.73 -6.14 -16.75
N ALA A 477 -29.82 -6.89 -17.85
CA ALA A 477 -28.72 -7.06 -18.79
C ALA A 477 -28.43 -5.76 -19.56
N VAL A 478 -29.49 -5.06 -20.00
CA VAL A 478 -29.39 -3.72 -20.60
C VAL A 478 -28.72 -2.73 -19.64
N MET A 479 -29.17 -2.69 -18.37
CA MET A 479 -28.62 -1.77 -17.37
C MET A 479 -27.17 -2.08 -16.95
N ASN A 480 -26.61 -3.24 -17.32
CA ASN A 480 -25.19 -3.52 -17.12
C ASN A 480 -24.30 -2.56 -17.90
N GLY A 481 -24.74 -2.03 -19.04
CA GLY A 481 -23.96 -1.03 -19.78
C GLY A 481 -23.64 0.22 -18.96
N PHE A 482 -24.62 0.73 -18.21
CA PHE A 482 -24.43 1.82 -17.26
C PHE A 482 -23.56 1.38 -16.07
N SER A 483 -23.87 0.22 -15.49
CA SER A 483 -23.21 -0.23 -14.26
C SER A 483 -21.73 -0.51 -14.46
N ASN A 484 -21.38 -1.13 -15.59
CA ASN A 484 -20.00 -1.39 -15.99
C ASN A 484 -19.24 -0.08 -16.17
N LEU A 485 -19.82 0.92 -16.83
CA LEU A 485 -19.21 2.25 -16.97
C LEU A 485 -18.90 2.89 -15.60
N MET A 486 -19.84 2.85 -14.66
CA MET A 486 -19.61 3.46 -13.34
C MET A 486 -18.49 2.76 -12.57
N VAL A 487 -18.40 1.43 -12.65
CA VAL A 487 -17.31 0.67 -12.05
C VAL A 487 -15.98 0.90 -12.79
N GLU A 488 -16.01 0.99 -14.12
CA GLU A 488 -14.84 1.36 -14.92
C GLU A 488 -14.28 2.71 -14.49
N VAL A 489 -15.13 3.73 -14.32
CA VAL A 489 -14.72 5.10 -13.96
C VAL A 489 -14.37 5.25 -12.47
N PHE A 490 -15.15 4.70 -11.56
CA PHE A 490 -15.01 4.96 -10.11
C PHE A 490 -14.46 3.78 -9.29
N GLY A 491 -14.23 2.62 -9.89
CA GLY A 491 -13.84 1.40 -9.18
C GLY A 491 -14.93 0.90 -8.24
N GLU A 492 -14.56 0.46 -7.02
CA GLU A 492 -15.53 -0.03 -6.01
C GLU A 492 -16.60 1.02 -5.69
N ARG A 493 -16.23 2.31 -5.71
CA ARG A 493 -17.16 3.43 -5.47
C ARG A 493 -18.24 3.54 -6.55
N GLY A 494 -18.03 2.91 -7.70
CA GLY A 494 -18.98 2.81 -8.79
C GLY A 494 -20.07 1.76 -8.58
N LYS A 495 -19.88 0.80 -7.67
CA LYS A 495 -20.91 -0.18 -7.31
C LYS A 495 -22.02 0.50 -6.51
N HIS A 496 -23.27 0.20 -6.85
CA HIS A 496 -24.44 0.90 -6.33
C HIS A 496 -25.65 -0.03 -6.17
N ALA A 497 -26.60 0.36 -5.33
CA ALA A 497 -27.92 -0.25 -5.35
C ALA A 497 -28.60 0.06 -6.69
N ARG A 498 -29.31 -0.90 -7.30
CA ARG A 498 -29.88 -0.73 -8.65
C ARG A 498 -31.29 -1.31 -8.76
N SER A 499 -32.16 -0.62 -9.48
CA SER A 499 -33.42 -1.15 -10.00
C SER A 499 -33.39 -1.03 -11.53
N ALA A 500 -33.84 -2.05 -12.25
CA ALA A 500 -33.93 -2.06 -13.70
C ALA A 500 -35.34 -2.51 -14.09
N LEU A 501 -36.15 -1.58 -14.58
CA LEU A 501 -37.59 -1.76 -14.81
C LEU A 501 -37.92 -1.59 -16.29
N GLY A 502 -38.81 -2.42 -16.80
CA GLY A 502 -39.42 -2.22 -18.11
C GLY A 502 -40.51 -1.16 -18.02
N VAL A 503 -40.57 -0.26 -19.00
CA VAL A 503 -41.64 0.72 -19.16
C VAL A 503 -42.23 0.64 -20.57
N ALA A 504 -43.54 0.89 -20.68
CA ALA A 504 -44.27 0.78 -21.94
C ALA A 504 -43.87 1.83 -22.99
N ALA A 505 -43.39 3.00 -22.54
CA ALA A 505 -42.87 4.05 -23.39
C ALA A 505 -41.94 4.96 -22.59
N LEU A 506 -40.97 5.57 -23.27
CA LEU A 506 -40.18 6.69 -22.78
C LEU A 506 -40.37 7.91 -23.71
N PRO A 507 -40.10 9.14 -23.21
CA PRO A 507 -40.18 10.35 -24.03
C PRO A 507 -39.37 10.22 -25.33
N ASN A 508 -39.95 10.67 -26.45
CA ASN A 508 -39.36 10.60 -27.80
C ASN A 508 -38.94 9.18 -28.24
N ASN A 509 -39.49 8.13 -27.62
CA ASN A 509 -39.13 6.74 -27.87
C ASN A 509 -37.64 6.42 -27.65
N ILE A 510 -36.97 7.10 -26.72
CA ILE A 510 -35.60 6.72 -26.33
C ILE A 510 -35.56 5.30 -25.78
N SER A 511 -34.43 4.60 -25.93
CA SER A 511 -34.33 3.19 -25.53
C SER A 511 -34.21 2.99 -24.01
N VAL A 512 -33.61 3.93 -23.30
CA VAL A 512 -33.45 3.90 -21.84
C VAL A 512 -33.51 5.31 -21.25
N GLU A 513 -33.92 5.41 -19.99
CA GLU A 513 -33.79 6.61 -19.16
C GLU A 513 -33.25 6.21 -17.79
N ILE A 514 -32.28 6.96 -17.27
CA ILE A 514 -31.60 6.60 -16.01
C ILE A 514 -31.52 7.82 -15.10
N GLU A 515 -31.79 7.61 -13.82
CA GLU A 515 -31.51 8.55 -12.73
C GLU A 515 -30.55 7.92 -11.70
N MET A 516 -29.85 8.78 -10.94
CA MET A 516 -28.86 8.33 -9.97
C MET A 516 -28.70 9.27 -8.80
N ILE A 517 -28.29 8.71 -7.66
CA ILE A 517 -27.95 9.43 -6.44
C ILE A 517 -26.47 9.20 -6.15
N VAL A 518 -25.74 10.27 -5.88
CA VAL A 518 -24.29 10.27 -5.64
C VAL A 518 -23.99 10.88 -4.27
N GLU A 519 -23.10 10.27 -3.50
CA GLU A 519 -22.58 10.86 -2.26
C GLU A 519 -21.23 11.54 -2.55
N LEU A 520 -21.06 12.78 -2.09
CA LEU A 520 -19.81 13.53 -2.14
C LEU A 520 -18.99 13.30 -0.86
N LYS A 521 -17.67 13.56 -0.94
CA LYS A 521 -16.73 13.41 0.19
C LYS A 521 -17.03 14.34 1.36
#